data_AF-A0AAD5A116-F1
#
_entry.id   AF-A0AAD5A116-F1
#
_cell.length_a   1.000
_cell.length_b   1.000
_cell.length_c   1.000
_cell.angle_alpha   90.00
_cell.angle_beta   90.00
_cell.angle_gamma   90.00
#
_symmetry.space_group_name_H-M   'P 1'
#
loop_
_entity.id
_entity.type
_entity.pdbx_description
1 polymer ?
#
loop_
_entity_poly.entity_id
_entity_poly.type
_entity_poly.pdbx_seq_one_letter_code
_entity_poly.pdbx_strand_id
1 'polypeptide(L)'
;MRRWMVVWKRPDLLCGLYLQVLLWLGGVGVAYGVGVASTEPSVVCDCFKQERNSDYKEGGDVRIRRLYSRTQWFLTVDENGNVSGTQDPNNCYSILEIRTVSEGGVLAIKGVKSQYYVFMSRSGILQGKKEYSDSCNFKEVFLENFYTAYMSEKWSKNGKDMFISLAQKGRPLRGKKTRKESIASHFIPRTCKEDDR
;
A
#
# COMPACT_ATOMS: atom_id res chain seq x y z
N MET A 1 55.47 -3.79 16.96
CA MET A 1 56.67 -3.70 16.08
C MET A 1 57.22 -5.10 15.87
N ARG A 2 57.75 -5.39 14.66
CA ARG A 2 58.27 -6.68 14.13
C ARG A 2 57.17 -7.64 13.64
N ARG A 3 57.22 -8.27 12.47
CA ARG A 3 58.03 -8.15 11.23
C ARG A 3 57.31 -9.03 10.19
N TRP A 4 57.26 -8.61 8.93
CA TRP A 4 56.78 -9.43 7.80
C TRP A 4 57.78 -10.55 7.46
N MET A 5 57.31 -11.71 6.99
CA MET A 5 57.58 -12.26 5.64
C MET A 5 57.16 -13.74 5.48
N VAL A 6 56.34 -13.93 4.45
CA VAL A 6 56.07 -15.06 3.56
C VAL A 6 57.09 -16.20 3.53
N VAL A 7 56.60 -17.44 3.53
CA VAL A 7 57.25 -18.57 2.83
C VAL A 7 56.19 -19.32 2.03
N TRP A 8 56.46 -19.43 0.73
CA TRP A 8 55.66 -20.07 -0.30
C TRP A 8 56.22 -21.48 -0.55
N LYS A 9 55.36 -22.51 -0.66
CA LYS A 9 55.71 -23.79 -1.31
C LYS A 9 54.47 -24.40 -1.97
N ARG A 10 54.43 -24.35 -3.30
CA ARG A 10 53.71 -25.31 -4.16
C ARG A 10 54.67 -26.44 -4.54
N PRO A 11 54.15 -27.64 -4.80
CA PRO A 11 54.69 -28.51 -5.84
C PRO A 11 53.65 -28.78 -6.93
N ASP A 12 54.00 -28.37 -8.16
CA ASP A 12 53.99 -29.11 -9.43
C ASP A 12 52.85 -30.12 -9.69
N LEU A 13 51.89 -29.88 -10.60
CA LEU A 13 51.99 -29.94 -12.09
C LEU A 13 52.62 -31.22 -12.64
N LEU A 14 51.88 -32.34 -12.64
CA LEU A 14 51.98 -33.39 -13.67
C LEU A 14 50.71 -34.26 -13.64
N CYS A 15 49.71 -33.98 -14.50
CA CYS A 15 48.89 -35.00 -15.19
C CYS A 15 47.88 -34.34 -16.14
N GLY A 16 48.37 -33.47 -17.02
CA GLY A 16 47.62 -33.21 -18.25
C GLY A 16 47.78 -34.44 -19.13
N LEU A 17 46.67 -35.14 -19.41
CA LEU A 17 46.41 -35.99 -20.58
C LEU A 17 45.17 -36.87 -20.28
N TYR A 18 43.99 -36.24 -20.21
CA TYR A 18 42.73 -36.98 -20.42
C TYR A 18 41.65 -36.04 -20.96
N LEU A 19 41.97 -35.38 -22.06
CA LEU A 19 41.00 -34.69 -22.92
C LEU A 19 40.91 -35.50 -24.21
N GLN A 20 39.68 -35.91 -24.54
CA GLN A 20 39.21 -36.52 -25.80
C GLN A 20 39.20 -38.05 -25.91
N VAL A 21 38.24 -38.72 -25.26
CA VAL A 21 37.34 -39.73 -25.86
C VAL A 21 36.13 -39.77 -24.91
N LEU A 22 34.98 -39.16 -25.23
CA LEU A 22 33.73 -39.86 -25.56
C LEU A 22 32.62 -38.80 -25.75
N LEU A 23 32.81 -37.89 -26.70
CA LEU A 23 31.67 -37.34 -27.43
C LEU A 23 31.26 -38.42 -28.44
N TRP A 24 29.95 -38.60 -28.60
CA TRP A 24 29.27 -39.61 -29.43
C TRP A 24 29.00 -40.95 -28.73
N LEU A 25 27.84 -41.04 -28.06
CA LEU A 25 26.78 -42.03 -28.33
C LEU A 25 25.60 -41.83 -27.35
N GLY A 26 24.40 -41.53 -27.89
CA GLY A 26 23.08 -41.70 -27.25
C GLY A 26 22.72 -40.65 -26.18
N GLY A 27 21.69 -39.80 -26.31
CA GLY A 27 20.39 -40.02 -26.93
C GLY A 27 19.42 -40.61 -25.91
N VAL A 28 18.29 -39.92 -25.67
CA VAL A 28 17.21 -40.19 -24.69
C VAL A 28 17.57 -39.69 -23.28
N GLY A 29 17.01 -38.60 -22.74
CA GLY A 29 15.63 -38.12 -22.80
C GLY A 29 14.95 -38.47 -21.48
N VAL A 30 14.73 -37.46 -20.62
CA VAL A 30 13.65 -37.29 -19.64
C VAL A 30 14.11 -36.16 -18.70
N ALA A 31 13.68 -34.94 -19.02
CA ALA A 31 13.78 -33.80 -18.12
C ALA A 31 12.60 -33.90 -17.15
N TYR A 32 12.83 -34.38 -15.92
CA TYR A 32 11.93 -34.08 -14.81
C TYR A 32 12.16 -32.63 -14.39
N GLY A 33 11.65 -31.71 -15.19
CA GLY A 33 11.41 -30.34 -14.76
C GLY A 33 10.23 -30.36 -13.80
N VAL A 34 10.49 -30.46 -12.50
CA VAL A 34 9.55 -29.93 -11.51
C VAL A 34 9.67 -28.42 -11.62
N GLY A 35 8.99 -27.88 -12.63
CA GLY A 35 8.63 -26.47 -12.65
C GLY A 35 7.74 -26.27 -11.43
N VAL A 36 8.32 -25.77 -10.35
CA VAL A 36 7.54 -25.09 -9.33
C VAL A 36 7.00 -23.86 -10.03
N ALA A 37 5.81 -23.99 -10.62
CA ALA A 37 5.02 -22.85 -11.02
C ALA A 37 4.73 -22.10 -9.72
N SER A 38 5.54 -21.09 -9.43
CA SER A 38 5.20 -20.06 -8.46
C SER A 38 4.02 -19.28 -9.04
N THR A 39 2.82 -19.81 -8.81
CA THR A 39 1.54 -19.18 -9.11
C THR A 39 1.32 -18.04 -8.13
N GLU A 40 2.03 -16.93 -8.29
CA GLU A 40 1.69 -15.67 -7.62
C GLU A 40 1.79 -14.49 -8.61
N PRO A 41 0.76 -14.31 -9.46
CA PRO A 41 0.40 -12.96 -9.91
C PRO A 41 -1.10 -12.63 -9.81
N SER A 42 -1.95 -13.44 -9.16
CA SER A 42 -3.42 -13.30 -9.30
C SER A 42 -4.15 -12.51 -8.22
N VAL A 43 -3.61 -12.37 -7.00
CA VAL A 43 -4.43 -11.93 -5.85
C VAL A 43 -4.81 -10.44 -5.92
N VAL A 44 -3.92 -9.57 -6.41
CA VAL A 44 -4.17 -8.11 -6.49
C VAL A 44 -5.21 -7.79 -7.58
N CYS A 45 -5.23 -8.55 -8.69
CA CYS A 45 -6.19 -8.35 -9.77
C CYS A 45 -7.61 -8.81 -9.43
N ASP A 46 -7.77 -9.79 -8.55
CA ASP A 46 -9.08 -10.37 -8.27
C ASP A 46 -10.00 -9.44 -7.46
N CYS A 47 -9.44 -8.70 -6.50
CA CYS A 47 -10.24 -7.78 -5.69
C CYS A 47 -10.81 -6.60 -6.49
N PHE A 48 -10.23 -6.25 -7.64
CA PHE A 48 -10.75 -5.21 -8.53
C PHE A 48 -11.82 -5.70 -9.50
N LYS A 49 -11.74 -6.97 -9.91
CA LYS A 49 -12.63 -7.53 -10.94
C LYS A 49 -14.07 -7.72 -10.45
N GLN A 50 -14.26 -7.83 -9.13
CA GLN A 50 -15.53 -8.27 -8.56
C GLN A 50 -16.61 -7.18 -8.48
N GLU A 51 -16.29 -5.88 -8.58
CA GLU A 51 -17.26 -4.80 -8.28
C GLU A 51 -17.26 -3.62 -9.28
N ARG A 52 -17.30 -3.90 -10.59
CA ARG A 52 -17.59 -2.87 -11.61
C ARG A 52 -19.09 -2.57 -11.79
N ASN A 53 -19.90 -2.74 -10.74
CA ASN A 53 -21.32 -2.38 -10.81
C ASN A 53 -21.69 -1.44 -9.67
N SER A 54 -21.24 -0.18 -9.79
CA SER A 54 -21.76 0.89 -8.95
C SER A 54 -22.18 2.03 -9.87
N ASP A 55 -23.44 1.99 -10.27
CA ASP A 55 -24.13 3.09 -10.93
C ASP A 55 -24.21 4.25 -9.94
N TYR A 56 -23.32 5.23 -10.06
CA TYR A 56 -23.35 6.46 -9.26
C TYR A 56 -23.42 7.66 -10.20
N LYS A 57 -24.63 8.18 -10.35
CA LYS A 57 -24.93 9.48 -10.94
C LYS A 57 -24.39 10.59 -10.05
N GLU A 58 -23.35 11.26 -10.55
CA GLU A 58 -22.96 12.68 -10.39
C GLU A 58 -21.45 12.78 -10.61
N GLY A 59 -21.05 13.65 -11.53
CA GLY A 59 -19.69 13.74 -12.07
C GLY A 59 -18.64 14.14 -11.04
N GLY A 60 -17.39 13.76 -11.32
CA GLY A 60 -16.21 14.06 -10.51
C GLY A 60 -15.05 13.16 -10.91
N ASP A 61 -13.81 13.59 -10.65
CA ASP A 61 -12.62 12.75 -10.88
C ASP A 61 -12.59 11.61 -9.85
N VAL A 62 -12.46 10.37 -10.32
CA VAL A 62 -12.47 9.15 -9.50
C VAL A 62 -11.12 8.46 -9.62
N ARG A 63 -10.47 8.26 -8.48
CA ARG A 63 -9.12 7.71 -8.38
C ARG A 63 -9.12 6.48 -7.49
N ILE A 64 -8.72 5.35 -8.06
CA ILE A 64 -8.47 4.13 -7.30
C ILE A 64 -7.03 4.15 -6.77
N ARG A 65 -6.86 4.21 -5.45
CA ARG A 65 -5.55 4.37 -4.79
C ARG A 65 -5.49 3.58 -3.49
N ARG A 66 -4.27 3.38 -2.99
CA ARG A 66 -4.01 3.07 -1.58
C ARG A 66 -3.47 4.32 -0.91
N LEU A 67 -3.82 4.56 0.35
CA LEU A 67 -3.24 5.65 1.13
C LEU A 67 -2.15 5.11 2.05
N TYR A 68 -0.89 5.30 1.65
CA TYR A 68 0.26 4.87 2.44
C TYR A 68 0.67 5.94 3.44
N SER A 69 0.50 5.68 4.72
CA SER A 69 0.91 6.59 5.79
C SER A 69 2.43 6.66 5.90
N ARG A 70 2.95 7.84 6.24
CA ARG A 70 4.34 8.04 6.65
C ARG A 70 4.75 7.16 7.83
N THR A 71 3.78 6.74 8.65
CA THR A 71 3.98 5.77 9.75
C THR A 71 4.13 4.31 9.29
N GLN A 72 4.22 4.06 7.98
CA GLN A 72 4.45 2.75 7.34
C GLN A 72 3.23 1.82 7.39
N TRP A 73 2.03 2.35 7.11
CA TRP A 73 0.77 1.59 7.07
C TRP A 73 -0.09 2.03 5.89
N PHE A 74 -0.68 1.09 5.16
CA PHE A 74 -1.81 1.39 4.28
C PHE A 74 -3.08 1.54 5.09
N LEU A 75 -3.83 2.62 4.86
CA LEU A 75 -5.15 2.81 5.46
C LEU A 75 -6.11 1.73 4.97
N THR A 76 -6.84 1.09 5.87
CA THR A 76 -7.87 0.09 5.56
C THR A 76 -9.22 0.50 6.12
N VAL A 77 -10.28 0.04 5.45
CA VAL A 77 -11.65 0.03 5.99
C VAL A 77 -12.20 -1.38 5.82
N ASP A 78 -12.32 -2.13 6.92
CA ASP A 78 -12.77 -3.51 6.89
C ASP A 78 -14.27 -3.66 6.61
N GLU A 79 -14.75 -4.90 6.51
CA GLU A 79 -16.15 -5.25 6.27
C GLU A 79 -17.13 -4.81 7.38
N ASN A 80 -16.61 -4.51 8.57
CA ASN A 80 -17.38 -4.01 9.71
C ASN A 80 -17.34 -2.48 9.80
N GLY A 81 -16.61 -1.81 8.90
CA GLY A 81 -16.39 -0.36 8.95
C GLY A 81 -15.32 0.07 9.95
N ASN A 82 -14.46 -0.83 10.43
CA ASN A 82 -13.31 -0.41 11.23
C ASN A 82 -12.22 0.17 10.34
N VAL A 83 -11.72 1.34 10.74
CA VAL A 83 -10.59 1.98 10.08
C VAL A 83 -9.32 1.62 10.81
N SER A 84 -8.32 1.11 10.11
CA SER A 84 -7.03 0.74 10.69
C SER A 84 -5.90 0.86 9.66
N GLY A 85 -4.70 0.41 10.04
CA GLY A 85 -3.53 0.32 9.18
C GLY A 85 -3.15 -1.14 8.96
N THR A 86 -2.76 -1.48 7.73
CA THR A 86 -2.13 -2.77 7.39
C THR A 86 -0.75 -2.55 6.76
N GLN A 87 0.16 -3.50 6.97
CA GLN A 87 1.44 -3.57 6.27
C GLN A 87 1.39 -4.54 5.09
N ASP A 88 0.35 -5.36 4.98
CA ASP A 88 0.15 -6.26 3.86
C ASP A 88 -0.23 -5.46 2.59
N PRO A 89 0.64 -5.41 1.57
CA PRO A 89 0.36 -4.67 0.33
C PRO A 89 -0.77 -5.29 -0.50
N ASN A 90 -1.07 -6.57 -0.28
CA ASN A 90 -2.09 -7.32 -1.00
C ASN A 90 -3.47 -7.24 -0.31
N ASN A 91 -3.56 -6.57 0.84
CA ASN A 91 -4.82 -6.46 1.56
C ASN A 91 -5.85 -5.65 0.76
N CYS A 92 -6.93 -6.29 0.33
CA CYS A 92 -7.93 -5.66 -0.51
C CYS A 92 -8.80 -4.60 0.19
N TYR A 93 -8.84 -4.58 1.53
CA TYR A 93 -9.50 -3.51 2.29
C TYR A 93 -8.66 -2.21 2.32
N SER A 94 -7.42 -2.24 1.82
CA SER A 94 -6.58 -1.05 1.63
C SER A 94 -6.84 -0.31 0.31
N ILE A 95 -7.64 -0.89 -0.57
CA ILE A 95 -7.99 -0.33 -1.87
C ILE A 95 -9.14 0.66 -1.67
N LEU A 96 -8.89 1.91 -2.03
CA LEU A 96 -9.82 3.02 -1.81
C LEU A 96 -10.19 3.67 -3.14
N GLU A 97 -11.48 3.92 -3.32
CA GLU A 97 -12.00 4.87 -4.29
C GLU A 97 -11.99 6.26 -3.65
N ILE A 98 -11.23 7.18 -4.24
CA ILE A 98 -11.17 8.58 -3.86
C ILE A 98 -11.89 9.37 -4.94
N ARG A 99 -13.00 10.00 -4.59
CA ARG A 99 -13.86 10.73 -5.52
C ARG A 99 -13.96 12.19 -5.12
N THR A 100 -13.81 13.09 -6.09
CA THR A 100 -14.16 14.51 -5.89
C THR A 100 -15.67 14.67 -5.86
N VAL A 101 -16.20 15.22 -4.76
CA VAL A 101 -17.65 15.38 -4.53
C VAL A 101 -18.12 16.84 -4.61
N SER A 102 -17.21 17.80 -4.57
CA SER A 102 -17.52 19.23 -4.71
C SER A 102 -16.30 20.00 -5.21
N GLU A 103 -16.52 21.23 -5.65
CA GLU A 103 -15.47 22.17 -6.01
C GLU A 103 -14.53 22.44 -4.82
N GLY A 104 -13.31 22.90 -5.10
CA GLY A 104 -12.32 23.20 -4.04
C GLY A 104 -11.64 21.98 -3.42
N GLY A 105 -11.66 20.82 -4.10
CA GLY A 105 -10.89 19.64 -3.70
C GLY A 105 -11.49 18.87 -2.52
N VAL A 106 -12.81 18.91 -2.38
CA VAL A 106 -13.53 18.11 -1.38
C VAL A 106 -13.73 16.70 -1.94
N LEU A 107 -13.28 15.72 -1.16
CA LEU A 107 -13.23 14.32 -1.52
C LEU A 107 -14.09 13.47 -0.59
N ALA A 108 -14.67 12.41 -1.15
CA ALA A 108 -15.14 11.25 -0.42
C ALA A 108 -14.16 10.10 -0.63
N ILE A 109 -13.88 9.35 0.44
CA ILE A 109 -12.99 8.18 0.41
C ILE A 109 -13.82 6.96 0.77
N LYS A 110 -13.89 5.97 -0.13
CA LYS A 110 -14.67 4.75 0.04
C LYS A 110 -13.77 3.53 -0.08
N GLY A 111 -13.88 2.57 0.84
CA GLY A 111 -13.27 1.26 0.66
C GLY A 111 -13.94 0.54 -0.50
N VAL A 112 -13.17 0.09 -1.49
CA VAL A 112 -13.72 -0.65 -2.65
C VAL A 112 -14.34 -1.95 -2.14
N LYS A 113 -13.54 -2.83 -1.54
CA LYS A 113 -14.04 -4.13 -1.07
C LYS A 113 -15.14 -4.05 0.00
N SER A 114 -15.04 -3.11 0.94
CA SER A 114 -16.01 -3.01 2.04
C SER A 114 -17.25 -2.20 1.66
N GLN A 115 -17.16 -1.33 0.65
CA GLN A 115 -18.19 -0.36 0.27
C GLN A 115 -18.53 0.66 1.38
N TYR A 116 -17.70 0.78 2.42
CA TYR A 116 -17.85 1.78 3.48
C TYR A 116 -17.13 3.09 3.10
N TYR A 117 -17.81 4.22 3.26
CA TYR A 117 -17.17 5.53 3.25
C TYR A 117 -16.42 5.75 4.55
N VAL A 118 -15.17 6.19 4.46
CA VAL A 118 -14.46 6.76 5.61
C VAL A 118 -15.23 8.00 6.07
N PHE A 119 -15.52 8.09 7.35
CA PHE A 119 -16.14 9.26 7.95
C PHE A 119 -15.47 9.61 9.26
N MET A 120 -15.58 10.90 9.63
CA MET A 120 -15.16 11.37 10.93
C MET A 120 -16.36 11.89 11.71
N SER A 121 -16.52 11.43 12.95
CA SER A 121 -17.57 11.95 13.82
C SER A 121 -17.18 13.30 14.45
N ARG A 122 -18.16 14.03 15.00
CA ARG A 122 -17.92 15.25 15.80
C ARG A 122 -16.97 15.02 16.99
N SER A 123 -16.92 13.80 17.52
CA SER A 123 -15.99 13.46 18.61
C SER A 123 -14.56 13.18 18.12
N GLY A 124 -14.35 13.21 16.80
CA GLY A 124 -13.09 12.93 16.11
C GLY A 124 -12.83 11.43 15.95
N ILE A 125 -13.84 10.57 16.05
CA ILE A 125 -13.66 9.13 15.82
C ILE A 125 -13.68 8.90 14.30
N LEU A 126 -12.64 8.22 13.80
CA LEU A 126 -12.52 7.83 12.40
C LEU A 126 -13.00 6.38 12.24
N GLN A 127 -14.03 6.18 11.44
CA GLN A 127 -14.68 4.89 11.19
C GLN A 127 -15.21 4.86 9.75
N GLY A 128 -15.72 3.72 9.32
CA GLY A 128 -16.47 3.55 8.10
C GLY A 128 -17.97 3.63 8.34
N LYS A 129 -18.73 4.12 7.35
CA LYS A 129 -20.19 3.92 7.29
C LYS A 129 -20.68 3.72 5.84
N LYS A 130 -21.80 3.00 5.66
CA LYS A 130 -22.37 2.71 4.33
C LYS A 130 -23.09 3.92 3.73
N GLU A 131 -23.78 4.68 4.55
CA GLU A 131 -24.53 5.86 4.12
C GLU A 131 -23.61 7.07 4.01
N TYR A 132 -23.56 7.68 2.83
CA TYR A 132 -22.82 8.91 2.60
C TYR A 132 -23.45 10.11 3.35
N SER A 133 -22.62 11.00 3.89
CA SER A 133 -23.05 12.32 4.38
C SER A 133 -21.87 13.27 4.44
N ASP A 134 -22.09 14.54 4.78
CA ASP A 134 -21.01 15.55 4.90
C ASP A 134 -19.87 15.16 5.85
N SER A 135 -20.11 14.25 6.79
CA SER A 135 -19.04 13.75 7.70
C SER A 135 -18.05 12.81 7.00
N CYS A 136 -18.34 12.40 5.76
CA CYS A 136 -17.44 11.68 4.86
C CYS A 136 -16.57 12.62 4.01
N ASN A 137 -16.76 13.93 4.11
CA ASN A 137 -16.09 14.88 3.24
C ASN A 137 -14.75 15.29 3.87
N PHE A 138 -13.71 15.16 3.06
CA PHE A 138 -12.35 15.54 3.43
C PHE A 138 -11.74 16.44 2.37
N LYS A 139 -10.98 17.45 2.77
CA LYS A 139 -10.12 18.23 1.86
C LYS A 139 -8.74 17.59 1.76
N GLU A 140 -8.26 17.46 0.53
CA GLU A 140 -6.88 17.08 0.24
C GLU A 140 -5.96 18.29 0.42
N VAL A 141 -5.00 18.18 1.34
CA VAL A 141 -4.05 19.25 1.64
C VAL A 141 -2.65 18.79 1.29
N PHE A 142 -2.09 19.34 0.22
CA PHE A 142 -0.68 19.13 -0.13
C PHE A 142 0.22 19.82 0.88
N LEU A 143 1.22 19.08 1.37
CA LEU A 143 2.18 19.55 2.34
C LEU A 143 3.51 19.87 1.65
N GLU A 144 4.27 20.79 2.25
CA GLU A 144 5.58 21.22 1.72
C GLU A 144 6.60 20.08 1.62
N ASN A 145 6.39 18.99 2.36
CA ASN A 145 7.27 17.82 2.37
C ASN A 145 6.84 16.71 1.39
N PHE A 146 6.03 17.04 0.38
CA PHE A 146 5.49 16.12 -0.65
C PHE A 146 4.55 15.03 -0.13
N TYR A 147 4.11 15.12 1.13
CA TYR A 147 3.01 14.31 1.64
C TYR A 147 1.68 15.03 1.47
N THR A 148 0.61 14.27 1.62
CA THR A 148 -0.77 14.77 1.62
C THR A 148 -1.39 14.51 2.99
N ALA A 149 -2.15 15.49 3.50
CA ALA A 149 -3.03 15.30 4.65
C ALA A 149 -4.49 15.39 4.21
N TYR A 150 -5.35 14.60 4.86
CA TYR A 150 -6.79 14.60 4.61
C TYR A 150 -7.51 15.24 5.79
N MET A 151 -7.98 16.47 5.59
CA MET A 151 -8.62 17.29 6.61
C MET A 151 -10.13 17.06 6.60
N SER A 152 -10.78 16.87 7.74
CA SER A 152 -12.24 16.83 7.80
C SER A 152 -12.82 18.16 7.35
N GLU A 153 -13.74 18.15 6.40
CA GLU A 153 -14.38 19.37 5.92
C GLU A 153 -15.34 19.95 6.97
N LYS A 154 -16.06 19.07 7.68
CA LYS A 154 -17.11 19.46 8.62
C LYS A 154 -16.63 19.72 10.03
N TRP A 155 -15.58 19.03 10.48
CA TRP A 155 -15.25 18.96 11.90
C TRP A 155 -13.90 19.59 12.23
N SER A 156 -13.95 20.62 13.08
CA SER A 156 -12.82 21.19 13.79
C SER A 156 -13.10 21.23 15.30
N LYS A 157 -12.06 21.39 16.13
CA LYS A 157 -12.21 21.61 17.58
C LYS A 157 -11.39 22.80 18.03
N ASN A 158 -12.07 23.79 18.60
CA ASN A 158 -11.44 25.01 19.14
C ASN A 158 -10.56 25.70 18.08
N GLY A 159 -11.08 25.81 16.85
CA GLY A 159 -10.36 26.38 15.71
C GLY A 159 -9.23 25.51 15.13
N LYS A 160 -9.06 24.28 15.62
CA LYS A 160 -8.07 23.33 15.10
C LYS A 160 -8.74 22.29 14.21
N ASP A 161 -8.23 22.16 13.00
CA ASP A 161 -8.69 21.17 12.04
C ASP A 161 -8.40 19.74 12.51
N MET A 162 -9.23 18.81 12.08
CA MET A 162 -9.06 17.39 12.34
C MET A 162 -8.63 16.68 11.07
N PHE A 163 -7.76 15.68 11.20
CA PHE A 163 -7.17 14.97 10.07
C PHE A 163 -7.38 13.47 10.20
N ILE A 164 -7.45 12.79 9.07
CA ILE A 164 -7.21 11.35 9.03
C ILE A 164 -5.78 11.12 9.51
N SER A 165 -5.56 10.20 10.44
CA SER A 165 -4.23 9.94 10.97
C SER A 165 -4.10 8.52 11.51
N LEU A 166 -2.96 7.89 11.22
CA LEU A 166 -2.57 6.59 11.77
C LEU A 166 -1.40 6.77 12.73
N ALA A 167 -1.52 6.21 13.92
CA ALA A 167 -0.44 6.16 14.90
C ALA A 167 0.68 5.23 14.41
N GLN A 168 1.84 5.29 15.07
CA GLN A 168 2.97 4.40 14.76
C GLN A 168 2.62 2.90 14.80
N LYS A 169 1.61 2.53 15.59
CA LYS A 169 1.10 1.14 15.71
C LYS A 169 -0.02 0.81 14.71
N GLY A 170 -0.25 1.64 13.68
CA GLY A 170 -1.29 1.45 12.67
C GLY A 170 -2.72 1.75 13.14
N ARG A 171 -2.91 2.19 14.38
CA ARG A 171 -4.26 2.51 14.90
C ARG A 171 -4.69 3.91 14.51
N PRO A 172 -5.97 4.15 14.20
CA PRO A 172 -6.47 5.49 13.93
C PRO A 172 -6.35 6.37 15.17
N LEU A 173 -5.92 7.61 14.97
CA LEU A 173 -5.96 8.62 16.02
C LEU A 173 -7.31 9.32 16.02
N ARG A 174 -7.74 9.76 17.21
CA ARG A 174 -8.91 10.65 17.30
C ARG A 174 -8.56 12.00 16.69
N GLY A 175 -9.37 12.53 15.78
CA GLY A 175 -9.19 13.82 15.10
C GLY A 175 -8.93 15.00 16.05
N LYS A 176 -9.50 14.97 17.26
CA LYS A 176 -9.23 15.97 18.32
C LYS A 176 -7.76 15.99 18.80
N LYS A 177 -6.96 14.99 18.47
CA LYS A 177 -5.54 14.82 18.81
C LYS A 177 -4.62 14.96 17.58
N THR A 178 -5.17 15.20 16.40
CA THR A 178 -4.41 15.29 15.15
C THR A 178 -4.00 16.73 14.85
N ARG A 179 -2.96 16.90 14.03
CA ARG A 179 -2.46 18.19 13.54
C ARG A 179 -1.90 18.01 12.14
N LYS A 180 -1.89 19.07 11.33
CA LYS A 180 -1.36 19.04 9.96
C LYS A 180 0.11 18.62 9.92
N GLU A 181 0.90 19.09 10.89
CA GLU A 181 2.35 18.91 10.95
C GLU A 181 2.77 17.53 11.47
N SER A 182 1.81 16.76 12.04
CA SER A 182 2.10 15.46 12.62
C SER A 182 2.36 14.43 11.52
N ILE A 183 3.47 13.69 11.65
CA ILE A 183 3.79 12.59 10.73
C ILE A 183 2.67 11.54 10.64
N ALA A 184 1.84 11.41 11.69
CA ALA A 184 0.69 10.51 11.71
C ALA A 184 -0.40 10.91 10.70
N SER A 185 -0.46 12.19 10.32
CA SER A 185 -1.42 12.76 9.38
C SER A 185 -0.94 12.74 7.93
N HIS A 186 0.29 12.30 7.68
CA HIS A 186 0.93 12.36 6.37
C HIS A 186 0.71 11.05 5.60
N PHE A 187 0.22 11.15 4.37
CA PHE A 187 -0.04 10.03 3.47
C PHE A 187 0.54 10.28 2.08
N ILE A 188 0.79 9.20 1.36
CA ILE A 188 1.15 9.18 -0.05
C ILE A 188 0.10 8.34 -0.78
N PRO A 189 -0.67 8.92 -1.73
CA PRO A 189 -1.54 8.15 -2.61
C PRO A 189 -0.69 7.27 -3.53
N ARG A 190 -0.82 5.95 -3.38
CA ARG A 190 -0.14 4.94 -4.20
C ARG A 190 -1.12 4.38 -5.22
N THR A 191 -0.66 4.17 -6.45
CA THR A 191 -1.44 3.46 -7.46
C THR A 191 -1.57 1.99 -7.11
N CYS A 192 -2.68 1.36 -7.48
CA CYS A 192 -2.89 -0.07 -7.28
C CYS A 192 -2.33 -0.89 -8.45
N LYS A 193 -1.11 -0.55 -8.90
CA LYS A 193 -0.39 -1.39 -9.87
C LYS A 193 0.35 -2.48 -9.11
N GLU A 194 0.59 -3.63 -9.74
CA GLU A 194 1.73 -4.48 -9.36
C GLU A 194 2.93 -3.55 -9.29
N ASP A 195 3.48 -3.30 -8.10
CA ASP A 195 4.81 -2.70 -8.02
C ASP A 195 5.72 -3.68 -8.74
N ASP A 196 6.24 -3.26 -9.89
CA ASP A 196 7.10 -4.02 -10.76
C ASP A 196 8.24 -4.68 -9.95
N ARG A 197 8.45 -5.96 -10.28
CA ARG A 197 9.55 -6.83 -9.86
C ARG A 197 10.90 -6.14 -9.70
#